data_AF-I9AAA3-F1
#
_entry.id   AF-I9AAA3-F1
#
_cell.length_a   1.000
_cell.length_b   1.000
_cell.length_c   1.000
_cell.angle_alpha   90.00
_cell.angle_beta   90.00
_cell.angle_gamma   90.00
#
_symmetry.space_group_name_H-M   'P 1'
#
loop_
_entity.id
_entity.type
_entity.pdbx_description
1 polymer ?
#
loop_
_entity_poly.entity_id
_entity_poly.type
_entity_poly.pdbx_seq_one_letter_code
_entity_poly.pdbx_strand_id
1 'polypeptide(L)'
;MITPDAVEMQVTLRTAVARYEQLRTRDSLADPNALDSDVGDAQPLSRDEALELLALGEVIARKAGYGRQLAVRTARAAGASWSQIGRALGTSKQTAWEVHNRWIEAQVRDHDGTGDKNLTQGVAAEARTLAGTPEDDDA
;
A
#
# COMPACT_ATOMS: atom_id res chain seq x y z
N MET A 1 -20.14 -6.13 -12.82
CA MET A 1 -18.75 -6.56 -13.04
C MET A 1 -17.96 -6.15 -11.81
N ILE A 2 -17.23 -7.07 -11.18
CA ILE A 2 -16.42 -6.75 -10.00
C ILE A 2 -15.16 -6.03 -10.47
N THR A 3 -14.96 -4.79 -10.04
CA THR A 3 -13.78 -3.99 -10.37
C THR A 3 -13.13 -3.46 -9.09
N PRO A 4 -11.81 -3.20 -9.07
CA PRO A 4 -11.13 -2.64 -7.91
C PRO A 4 -11.77 -1.33 -7.43
N ASP A 5 -12.12 -0.42 -8.35
CA ASP A 5 -12.70 0.88 -8.00
C ASP A 5 -14.05 0.75 -7.28
N ALA A 6 -14.91 -0.17 -7.72
CA ALA A 6 -16.22 -0.40 -7.10
C ALA A 6 -16.08 -1.03 -5.70
N VAL A 7 -15.15 -1.98 -5.54
CA VAL A 7 -14.87 -2.63 -4.25
C VAL A 7 -14.25 -1.62 -3.28
N GLU A 8 -13.33 -0.80 -3.77
CA GLU A 8 -12.57 0.16 -2.97
C GLU A 8 -13.44 1.15 -2.20
N MET A 9 -14.55 1.60 -2.81
CA MET A 9 -15.50 2.53 -2.18
C MET A 9 -16.34 1.88 -1.07
N GLN A 10 -16.47 0.55 -1.06
CA GLN A 10 -17.41 -0.18 -0.21
C GLN A 10 -16.76 -0.87 0.98
N VAL A 11 -15.43 -1.03 0.96
CA VAL A 11 -14.71 -1.78 1.99
C VAL A 11 -13.63 -0.94 2.69
N THR A 12 -13.42 -1.24 3.97
CA THR A 12 -12.22 -0.82 4.70
C THR A 12 -11.04 -1.74 4.35
N LEU A 13 -9.81 -1.31 4.64
CA LEU A 13 -8.63 -2.18 4.48
C LEU A 13 -8.78 -3.49 5.28
N ARG A 14 -9.24 -3.40 6.53
CA ARG A 14 -9.46 -4.56 7.40
C ARG A 14 -10.44 -5.57 6.80
N THR A 15 -11.58 -5.10 6.32
CA THR A 15 -12.60 -5.97 5.71
C THR A 15 -12.14 -6.54 4.37
N ALA A 16 -11.35 -5.78 3.59
CA ALA A 16 -10.76 -6.28 2.35
C ALA A 16 -9.76 -7.42 2.61
N VAL A 17 -8.85 -7.26 3.58
CA VAL A 17 -7.89 -8.31 3.97
C VAL A 17 -8.62 -9.55 4.47
N ALA A 18 -9.62 -9.41 5.34
CA ALA A 18 -10.36 -10.55 5.87
C ALA A 18 -11.02 -11.38 4.75
N ARG A 19 -11.64 -10.72 3.76
CA ARG A 19 -12.27 -11.41 2.62
C ARG A 19 -11.22 -12.02 1.68
N TYR A 20 -10.11 -11.32 1.44
CA TYR A 20 -9.00 -11.83 0.64
C TYR A 20 -8.42 -13.12 1.24
N GLU A 21 -8.12 -13.13 2.55
CA GLU A 21 -7.59 -14.31 3.25
C GLU A 21 -8.55 -15.50 3.19
N GLN A 22 -9.86 -15.25 3.33
CA GLN A 22 -10.87 -16.30 3.19
C GLN A 22 -10.84 -16.95 1.79
N LEU A 23 -10.86 -16.14 0.73
CA LEU A 23 -10.85 -16.63 -0.65
C LEU A 23 -9.52 -17.30 -0.99
N ARG A 24 -8.40 -16.71 -0.56
CA ARG A 24 -7.05 -17.24 -0.79
C ARG A 24 -6.83 -18.58 -0.10
N THR A 25 -7.35 -18.74 1.12
CA THR A 25 -7.30 -20.01 1.85
C THR A 25 -8.08 -21.10 1.13
N ARG A 26 -9.31 -20.80 0.68
CA ARG A 26 -10.12 -21.74 -0.11
C ARG A 26 -9.43 -22.14 -1.42
N ASP A 27 -8.92 -21.16 -2.15
CA ASP A 27 -8.19 -21.38 -3.41
C ASP A 27 -6.96 -22.28 -3.22
N SER A 28 -6.23 -22.11 -2.10
CA SER A 28 -5.03 -22.90 -1.81
C SER A 28 -5.33 -24.34 -1.35
N LEU A 29 -6.53 -24.60 -0.84
CA LEU A 29 -6.97 -25.91 -0.35
C LEU A 29 -7.76 -26.69 -1.40
N ALA A 30 -8.26 -26.02 -2.44
CA ALA A 30 -8.95 -26.68 -3.54
C ALA A 30 -7.94 -27.47 -4.40
N ASP A 31 -8.22 -28.75 -4.66
CA ASP A 31 -7.47 -29.52 -5.65
C ASP A 31 -7.92 -29.08 -7.05
N PRO A 32 -7.04 -28.51 -7.90
CA PRO A 32 -7.41 -28.06 -9.24
C PRO A 32 -7.83 -29.22 -10.17
N ASN A 33 -7.52 -30.47 -9.81
CA ASN A 33 -7.89 -31.67 -10.55
C ASN A 33 -9.10 -32.40 -9.97
N ALA A 34 -9.65 -31.93 -8.84
CA ALA A 34 -10.88 -32.45 -8.23
C ALA A 34 -12.10 -31.90 -8.97
N LEU A 35 -12.26 -32.26 -10.24
CA LEU A 35 -13.44 -31.89 -11.04
C LEU A 35 -14.70 -32.66 -10.62
N ASP A 36 -14.58 -33.68 -9.76
CA ASP A 36 -15.71 -34.57 -9.41
C ASP A 36 -15.56 -35.33 -8.07
N SER A 37 -14.61 -34.95 -7.20
CA SER A 37 -14.45 -35.65 -5.92
C SER A 37 -15.20 -34.97 -4.78
N ASP A 38 -16.22 -35.65 -4.28
CA ASP A 38 -16.90 -35.43 -2.98
C ASP A 38 -15.96 -35.69 -1.76
N VAL A 39 -14.65 -35.54 -1.98
CA VAL A 39 -13.57 -35.87 -1.05
C VAL A 39 -12.71 -34.62 -0.89
N GLY A 40 -13.23 -33.69 -0.10
CA GLY A 40 -12.56 -32.45 0.29
C GLY A 40 -13.57 -31.32 0.51
N ASP A 41 -13.62 -30.78 1.73
CA ASP A 41 -14.56 -29.68 2.09
C ASP A 41 -14.30 -28.37 1.32
N ALA A 42 -13.18 -28.24 0.60
CA ALA A 42 -12.79 -27.03 -0.10
C ALA A 42 -13.17 -27.09 -1.59
N GLN A 43 -14.38 -26.62 -1.91
CA GLN A 43 -14.82 -26.39 -3.28
C GLN A 43 -13.95 -25.33 -3.99
N PRO A 44 -13.58 -25.53 -5.28
CA PRO A 44 -12.90 -24.52 -6.08
C PRO A 44 -13.63 -23.18 -6.09
N LEU A 45 -12.89 -22.08 -6.27
CA LEU A 45 -13.51 -20.76 -6.40
C LEU A 45 -14.39 -20.71 -7.65
N SER A 46 -15.58 -20.13 -7.51
CA SER A 46 -16.36 -19.73 -8.67
C SER A 46 -15.64 -18.64 -9.47
N ARG A 47 -16.03 -18.45 -10.73
CA ARG A 47 -15.51 -17.37 -11.58
C ARG A 47 -15.58 -16.00 -10.90
N ASP A 48 -16.70 -15.71 -10.25
CA ASP A 48 -16.92 -14.41 -9.62
C ASP A 48 -16.05 -14.26 -8.37
N GLU A 49 -15.85 -15.32 -7.58
CA GLU A 49 -14.94 -15.31 -6.43
C GLU A 49 -13.46 -15.16 -6.85
N ALA A 50 -13.06 -15.77 -7.98
CA ALA A 50 -11.71 -15.59 -8.51
C ALA A 50 -11.47 -14.14 -8.98
N LEU A 51 -12.46 -13.52 -9.61
CA LEU A 51 -12.40 -12.09 -9.98
C LEU A 51 -12.44 -11.18 -8.74
N GLU A 52 -13.22 -11.54 -7.73
CA GLU A 52 -13.26 -10.86 -6.43
C GLU A 52 -11.89 -10.90 -5.73
N LEU A 53 -11.23 -12.06 -5.72
CA LEU A 53 -9.89 -12.22 -5.15
C LEU A 53 -8.87 -11.29 -5.80
N LEU A 54 -8.88 -11.18 -7.13
CA LEU A 54 -8.02 -10.26 -7.87
C LEU A 54 -8.31 -8.79 -7.53
N ALA A 55 -9.59 -8.41 -7.52
CA ALA A 55 -9.99 -7.05 -7.20
C ALA A 55 -9.62 -6.66 -5.77
N LEU A 56 -9.80 -7.56 -4.80
CA LEU A 56 -9.41 -7.35 -3.41
C LEU A 56 -7.90 -7.17 -3.24
N GLY A 57 -7.09 -7.95 -3.95
CA GLY A 57 -5.62 -7.81 -3.93
C GLY A 57 -5.17 -6.41 -4.38
N GLU A 58 -5.76 -5.90 -5.46
CA GLU A 58 -5.50 -4.54 -5.94
C GLU A 58 -5.95 -3.47 -4.93
N VAL A 59 -7.16 -3.62 -4.36
CA VAL A 59 -7.68 -2.68 -3.35
C VAL A 59 -6.82 -2.66 -2.09
N ILE A 60 -6.34 -3.82 -1.63
CA ILE A 60 -5.43 -3.92 -0.49
C ILE A 60 -4.11 -3.20 -0.81
N ALA A 61 -3.53 -3.44 -1.99
CA ALA A 61 -2.30 -2.77 -2.42
C ALA A 61 -2.46 -1.23 -2.46
N ARG A 62 -3.57 -0.73 -3.01
CA ARG A 62 -3.89 0.71 -3.03
C ARG A 62 -4.05 1.27 -1.63
N LYS A 63 -4.92 0.67 -0.81
CA LYS A 63 -5.22 1.15 0.55
C LYS A 63 -4.03 1.04 1.49
N ALA A 64 -3.18 0.01 1.36
CA ALA A 64 -1.91 -0.08 2.09
C ALA A 64 -0.86 0.91 1.57
N GLY A 65 -0.96 1.30 0.29
CA GLY A 65 -0.19 2.39 -0.29
C GLY A 65 -0.62 3.78 0.18
N TYR A 66 -1.88 3.94 0.61
CA TYR A 66 -2.37 5.20 1.18
C TYR A 66 -1.61 5.54 2.45
N GLY A 67 -1.03 6.74 2.47
CA GLY A 67 -0.19 7.18 3.57
C GLY A 67 1.20 6.55 3.60
N ARG A 68 1.65 5.83 2.55
CA ARG A 68 3.03 5.31 2.47
C ARG A 68 4.07 6.39 2.77
N GLN A 69 3.87 7.59 2.24
CA GLN A 69 4.80 8.70 2.46
C GLN A 69 4.73 9.29 3.88
N LEU A 70 3.57 9.19 4.56
CA LEU A 70 3.47 9.48 5.99
C LEU A 70 4.24 8.44 6.81
N ALA A 71 4.17 7.16 6.44
CA ALA A 71 4.95 6.11 7.09
C ALA A 71 6.47 6.30 6.87
N VAL A 72 6.90 6.74 5.69
CA VAL A 72 8.30 7.14 5.42
C VAL A 72 8.73 8.29 6.33
N ARG A 73 7.88 9.32 6.49
CA ARG A 73 8.14 10.43 7.42
C ARG A 73 8.26 9.93 8.86
N THR A 74 7.36 9.06 9.32
CA THR A 74 7.43 8.45 10.65
C THR A 74 8.72 7.64 10.83
N ALA A 75 9.14 6.87 9.82
CA ALA A 75 10.40 6.12 9.85
C ALA A 75 11.61 7.05 9.96
N ARG A 76 11.65 8.15 9.20
CA ARG A 76 12.70 9.17 9.32
C ARG A 76 12.70 9.81 10.71
N ALA A 77 11.52 10.15 11.27
CA ALA A 77 11.40 10.70 12.62
C ALA A 77 11.89 9.73 13.71
N ALA A 78 11.80 8.43 13.46
CA ALA A 78 12.34 7.39 14.33
C ALA A 78 13.84 7.10 14.11
N GLY A 79 14.51 7.85 13.22
CA GLY A 79 15.94 7.72 12.94
C GLY A 79 16.31 6.66 11.90
N ALA A 80 15.35 6.16 11.10
CA ALA A 80 15.67 5.21 10.04
C ALA A 80 16.44 5.88 8.89
N SER A 81 17.50 5.24 8.40
CA SER A 81 18.23 5.71 7.22
C SER A 81 17.47 5.48 5.92
N TRP A 82 17.81 6.24 4.86
CA TRP A 82 17.29 5.98 3.51
C TRP A 82 17.63 4.60 2.98
N SER A 83 18.77 4.03 3.39
CA SER A 83 19.14 2.64 3.09
C SER A 83 18.21 1.63 3.77
N GLN A 84 17.82 1.86 5.04
CA GLN A 84 16.83 1.02 5.72
C GLN A 84 15.44 1.16 5.09
N ILE A 85 15.01 2.38 4.78
CA ILE A 85 13.72 2.67 4.16
C ILE A 85 13.65 2.06 2.76
N GLY A 86 14.69 2.24 1.93
CA GLY A 86 14.77 1.65 0.59
C GLY A 86 14.63 0.12 0.63
N ARG A 87 15.37 -0.55 1.52
CA ARG A 87 15.25 -2.00 1.73
C ARG A 87 13.83 -2.42 2.14
N ALA A 88 13.22 -1.72 3.10
CA ALA A 88 11.85 -2.01 3.54
C ALA A 88 10.81 -1.83 2.42
N LEU A 89 11.05 -0.91 1.49
CA LEU A 89 10.19 -0.66 0.33
C LEU A 89 10.54 -1.52 -0.90
N GLY A 90 11.61 -2.31 -0.85
CA GLY A 90 12.10 -3.08 -1.99
C GLY A 90 12.65 -2.21 -3.13
N THR A 91 13.24 -1.05 -2.81
CA THR A 91 13.79 -0.10 -3.79
C THR A 91 15.16 0.43 -3.35
N SER A 92 15.83 1.21 -4.20
CA SER A 92 17.12 1.83 -3.85
C SER A 92 16.92 2.98 -2.85
N LYS A 93 17.96 3.30 -2.06
CA LYS A 93 17.92 4.46 -1.15
C LYS A 93 17.63 5.77 -1.90
N GLN A 94 18.21 5.92 -3.10
CA GLN A 94 18.01 7.07 -3.97
C GLN A 94 16.56 7.18 -4.42
N THR A 95 15.98 6.07 -4.90
CA THR A 95 14.58 6.04 -5.33
C THR A 95 13.62 6.35 -4.18
N ALA A 96 13.88 5.82 -2.98
CA ALA A 96 13.07 6.10 -1.81
C ALA A 96 13.07 7.60 -1.45
N TRP A 97 14.26 8.23 -1.45
CA TRP A 97 14.43 9.65 -1.20
C TRP A 97 13.73 10.53 -2.25
N GLU A 98 13.94 10.25 -3.55
CA GLU A 98 13.34 11.02 -4.64
C GLU A 98 11.81 10.96 -4.63
N VAL A 99 11.25 9.77 -4.42
CA VAL A 99 9.80 9.60 -4.35
C VAL A 99 9.23 10.38 -3.16
N HIS A 100 9.91 10.37 -2.01
CA HIS A 100 9.47 11.12 -0.84
C HIS A 100 9.53 12.64 -1.06
N ASN A 101 10.61 13.15 -1.65
CA ASN A 101 10.73 14.58 -1.94
C ASN A 101 9.70 15.06 -2.96
N ARG A 102 9.45 14.30 -4.02
CA ARG A 102 8.36 14.61 -4.97
C ARG A 102 7.00 14.65 -4.29
N TRP A 103 6.77 13.79 -3.29
CA TRP A 103 5.55 13.82 -2.50
C TRP A 103 5.46 15.07 -1.62
N ILE A 104 6.53 15.47 -0.93
CA ILE A 104 6.57 16.73 -0.16
C ILE A 104 6.25 17.93 -1.07
N GLU A 105 6.84 17.98 -2.27
CA GLU A 105 6.57 19.04 -3.24
C GLU A 105 5.11 19.05 -3.70
N ALA A 106 4.52 17.89 -3.98
CA ALA A 106 3.11 17.78 -4.36
C ALA A 106 2.20 18.28 -3.24
N GLN A 107 2.49 17.94 -1.98
CA GLN A 107 1.72 18.41 -0.82
C GLN A 107 1.75 19.93 -0.65
N VAL A 108 2.89 20.57 -0.95
CA VAL A 108 2.99 22.04 -0.93
C VAL A 108 2.17 22.68 -2.05
N ARG A 109 2.22 22.12 -3.27
CA ARG A 109 1.44 22.65 -4.40
C ARG A 109 -0.07 22.54 -4.19
N ASP A 110 -0.53 21.45 -3.59
CA ASP A 110 -1.96 21.22 -3.36
C ASP A 110 -2.53 22.08 -2.21
N HIS A 111 -1.68 22.55 -1.29
CA HIS A 111 -2.08 23.46 -0.21
C HIS A 111 -2.59 24.82 -0.73
N ASP A 112 -2.08 25.29 -1.87
CA ASP A 112 -2.45 26.59 -2.45
C ASP A 112 -3.87 26.61 -3.07
N GLY A 113 -4.57 25.47 -3.14
CA GLY A 113 -5.85 25.34 -3.85
C GLY A 113 -7.05 24.81 -3.05
N THR A 114 -6.88 24.10 -1.92
CA THR A 114 -8.01 23.43 -1.26
C THR A 114 -7.81 23.27 0.26
N GLY A 115 -8.86 23.58 1.04
CA GLY A 115 -8.82 23.59 2.51
C GLY A 115 -8.44 22.25 3.17
N ASP A 116 -7.53 22.37 4.14
CA ASP A 116 -7.41 21.59 5.38
C ASP A 116 -6.95 20.12 5.36
N LYS A 117 -6.39 19.59 4.27
CA LYS A 117 -5.74 18.25 4.28
C LYS A 117 -4.28 18.19 3.86
N ASN A 118 -3.69 19.33 3.48
CA ASN A 118 -2.36 19.40 2.90
C ASN A 118 -1.34 19.97 3.90
N LEU A 119 -0.07 19.58 3.76
CA LEU A 119 1.01 20.11 4.60
C LEU A 119 1.11 21.62 4.41
N THR A 120 1.04 22.39 5.50
CA THR A 120 1.34 23.81 5.46
C THR A 120 2.81 24.02 5.07
N GLN A 121 3.14 25.20 4.54
CA GLN A 121 4.51 25.52 4.09
C GLN A 121 5.56 25.30 5.20
N GLY A 122 5.21 25.56 6.47
CA GLY A 122 6.07 25.30 7.62
C GLY A 122 6.29 23.81 7.89
N VAL A 123 5.23 22.99 7.82
CA VAL A 123 5.34 21.53 8.00
C VAL A 123 6.12 20.90 6.84
N ALA A 124 6.08 21.47 5.64
CA ALA A 124 6.90 21.04 4.52
C ALA A 124 8.39 21.37 4.70
N ALA A 125 8.75 22.47 5.38
CA ALA A 125 10.14 22.77 5.71
C ALA A 125 10.71 21.76 6.71
N GLU A 126 9.95 21.46 7.77
CA GLU A 126 10.30 20.43 8.74
C GLU A 126 10.44 19.05 8.09
N ALA A 127 9.52 18.70 7.17
CA ALA A 127 9.59 17.45 6.43
C ALA A 127 10.86 17.36 5.56
N ARG A 128 11.34 18.46 4.98
CA ARG A 128 12.60 18.49 4.21
C ARG A 128 13.82 18.36 5.11
N THR A 129 13.83 19.04 6.26
CA THR A 129 14.91 18.89 7.25
C THR A 129 14.99 17.44 7.72
N LEU A 130 13.85 16.82 7.99
CA LEU A 130 13.77 15.43 8.39
C LEU A 130 14.16 14.45 7.26
N ALA A 131 13.82 14.79 6.02
CA ALA A 131 14.23 14.02 4.85
C ALA A 131 15.76 14.02 4.71
N GLY A 132 16.43 15.17 4.88
CA GLY A 132 17.89 15.24 4.76
C GLY A 132 18.41 14.81 3.38
N THR A 133 19.70 14.46 3.28
CA THR A 133 20.28 13.90 2.05
C THR A 133 20.38 12.36 2.15
N PRO A 134 20.42 11.63 1.01
CA PRO A 134 20.59 10.18 1.01
C PRO A 134 22.03 9.71 1.30
N GLU A 135 22.99 10.64 1.40
CA GLU A 135 24.42 10.38 1.59
C GLU A 135 24.83 10.46 3.07
N ASP A 136 24.17 11.31 3.86
CA ASP A 136 24.49 11.52 5.29
C ASP A 136 24.27 10.28 6.18
N ASP A 137 23.62 9.23 5.65
CA ASP A 137 23.16 8.06 6.39
C ASP A 137 24.07 6.81 6.26
N ASP A 138 25.20 6.92 5.55
CA ASP A 138 26.17 5.81 5.35
C ASP A 138 27.28 5.77 6.43
N ALA A 139 27.19 6.60 7.48
CA ALA A 139 28.16 6.71 8.59
C ALA A 139 27.82 5.83 9.80
#